data_AF-A0A9D2BSR2-F1
#
_entry.id   AF-A0A9D2BSR2-F1
#
_cell.length_a   1.000
_cell.length_b   1.000
_cell.length_c   1.000
_cell.angle_alpha   90.00
_cell.angle_beta   90.00
_cell.angle_gamma   90.00
#
_symmetry.space_group_name_H-M   'P 1'
#
loop_
_entity.id
_entity.type
_entity.pdbx_description
1 polymer ?
#
loop_
_entity_poly.entity_id
_entity_poly.type
_entity_poly.pdbx_seq_one_letter_code
_entity_poly.pdbx_strand_id
1 'polypeptide(L)' 'MEYTVSTEHTVSSFNNEVARLYEALDSDGICRAEVDEEQLRGISTYSGQQLEVDWKSETRRLCDVTFRAALCIYYAGL' A
#
# COMPACT_ATOMS: atom_id res chain seq x y z
N MET A 1 -31.20 9.68 6.77
CA MET A 1 -31.04 8.26 6.40
C MET A 1 -29.61 7.91 6.78
N GLU A 2 -29.40 7.41 7.99
CA GLU A 2 -28.07 6.96 8.44
C GLU A 2 -27.78 5.63 7.76
N TYR A 3 -26.72 5.60 6.95
CA TYR A 3 -26.26 4.40 6.26
C TYR A 3 -25.33 3.65 7.21
N THR A 4 -25.90 2.76 8.02
CA THR A 4 -25.11 1.87 8.87
C THR A 4 -24.60 0.73 8.00
N VAL A 5 -23.40 0.89 7.42
CA VAL A 5 -22.67 -0.24 6.82
C VAL A 5 -22.39 -1.24 7.92
N SER A 6 -22.88 -2.46 7.77
CA SER A 6 -22.65 -3.57 8.69
C SER A 6 -21.15 -3.78 8.89
N THR A 7 -20.67 -3.38 10.06
CA THR A 7 -19.26 -3.34 10.46
C THR A 7 -18.50 -4.65 10.24
N GLU A 8 -19.18 -5.80 10.32
CA GLU A 8 -18.58 -7.12 10.11
C GLU A 8 -18.12 -7.37 8.66
N HIS A 9 -18.85 -6.85 7.67
CA HIS A 9 -18.52 -7.06 6.25
C HIS A 9 -17.28 -6.24 5.83
N THR A 10 -17.11 -5.06 6.45
CA THR A 10 -15.99 -4.13 6.19
C THR A 10 -14.69 -4.61 6.81
N VAL A 11 -14.72 -5.18 8.02
CA VAL A 11 -13.53 -5.75 8.69
C VAL A 11 -12.99 -6.96 7.94
N SER A 12 -13.89 -7.81 7.42
CA SER A 12 -13.52 -8.92 6.54
C SER A 12 -12.80 -8.42 5.28
N SER A 13 -13.34 -7.39 4.62
CA SER A 13 -12.70 -6.79 3.44
C SER A 13 -11.33 -6.19 3.76
N PHE A 14 -11.19 -5.47 4.88
CA PHE A 14 -9.93 -4.82 5.24
C PHE A 14 -8.81 -5.83 5.54
N ASN A 15 -9.09 -6.83 6.39
CA ASN A 15 -8.08 -7.84 6.74
C ASN A 15 -7.64 -8.66 5.53
N ASN A 16 -8.56 -8.93 4.60
CA ASN A 16 -8.22 -9.60 3.33
C ASN A 16 -7.30 -8.76 2.45
N GLU A 17 -7.52 -7.44 2.36
CA GLU A 17 -6.59 -6.56 1.63
C GLU A 17 -5.23 -6.47 2.31
N VAL A 18 -5.17 -6.42 3.65
CA VAL A 18 -3.87 -6.41 4.36
C VAL A 18 -3.14 -7.74 4.18
N ALA A 19 -3.84 -8.87 4.19
CA ALA A 19 -3.24 -10.17 3.89
C ALA A 19 -2.64 -10.21 2.47
N ARG A 20 -3.32 -9.64 1.48
CA ARG A 20 -2.77 -9.52 0.11
C ARG A 20 -1.51 -8.66 0.05
N LEU A 21 -1.45 -7.59 0.83
CA LEU A 21 -0.24 -6.76 0.94
C LEU A 21 0.93 -7.55 1.55
N TYR A 22 0.66 -8.40 2.53
CA TYR A 22 1.66 -9.28 3.13
C TYR A 22 2.17 -10.33 2.12
N GLU A 23 1.26 -10.97 1.40
CA GLU A 23 1.58 -11.94 0.34
C GLU A 23 2.36 -11.33 -0.84
N ALA A 24 2.21 -10.02 -1.06
CA ALA A 24 2.91 -9.29 -2.11
C ALA A 24 4.36 -8.90 -1.75
N LEU A 25 4.82 -9.18 -0.53
CA LEU A 25 6.22 -8.97 -0.14
C LEU A 25 7.11 -10.07 -0.74
N ASP A 26 8.15 -9.67 -1.48
CA ASP A 26 9.16 -10.59 -1.99
C ASP A 26 10.20 -10.97 -0.91
N SER A 27 11.15 -11.84 -1.26
CA SER A 27 12.21 -12.29 -0.35
C SER A 27 13.13 -11.16 0.14
N ASP A 28 13.16 -10.03 -0.56
CA ASP A 28 13.94 -8.85 -0.20
C ASP A 28 13.10 -7.87 0.65
N GLY A 29 11.84 -8.22 0.94
CA GLY A 29 10.90 -7.41 1.69
C GLY A 29 10.27 -6.27 0.90
N ILE A 30 10.35 -6.30 -0.45
CA ILE A 30 9.76 -5.29 -1.32
C ILE A 30 8.32 -5.71 -1.64
N CYS A 31 7.37 -4.80 -1.41
CA CYS A 31 5.98 -5.01 -1.79
C CYS A 31 5.81 -4.77 -3.28
N ARG A 32 5.41 -5.83 -4.00
CA ARG A 32 5.16 -5.84 -5.45
C ARG A 32 3.68 -5.93 -5.80
N ALA A 33 2.82 -5.44 -4.90
CA ALA A 33 1.38 -5.37 -5.16
C ALA A 33 1.12 -4.52 -6.42
N GLU A 34 0.24 -5.00 -7.30
CA GLU A 34 -0.24 -4.20 -8.42
C GLU A 34 -1.05 -3.01 -7.86
N VAL A 35 -0.52 -1.81 -8.04
CA VAL A 35 -1.15 -0.58 -7.61
C VAL A 35 -1.68 0.19 -8.81
N ASP A 36 -2.88 0.74 -8.68
CA ASP A 36 -3.42 1.69 -9.64
C ASP A 36 -2.63 3.00 -9.53
N GLU A 37 -1.68 3.18 -10.44
CA GLU A 37 -0.80 4.33 -10.47
C GLU A 37 -1.54 5.65 -10.69
N GLU A 38 -2.70 5.62 -11.36
CA GLU A 38 -3.53 6.81 -11.56
C GLU A 38 -4.17 7.26 -10.25
N GLN A 39 -4.59 6.31 -9.40
CA GLN A 39 -5.11 6.62 -8.06
C GLN A 39 -4.02 7.14 -7.13
N LEU A 40 -2.77 6.72 -7.30
CA LEU A 40 -1.65 7.22 -6.50
C LEU A 40 -1.12 8.58 -7.00
N ARG A 41 -1.50 8.99 -8.22
CA ARG A 41 -1.06 10.23 -8.84
C ARG A 41 -1.58 11.44 -8.06
N GLY A 42 -0.68 12.21 -7.47
CA GLY A 42 -1.01 13.43 -6.71
C GLY A 42 -1.35 13.19 -5.22
N ILE A 43 -1.49 11.94 -4.78
CA ILE A 43 -1.71 11.56 -3.36
C ILE A 43 -0.37 11.29 -2.65
N SER A 44 0.73 11.25 -3.39
CA SER A 44 2.03 10.94 -2.81
C SER A 44 2.66 12.15 -2.10
N THR A 45 2.82 12.02 -0.78
CA THR A 45 3.75 12.79 0.06
C THR A 45 5.22 12.53 -0.29
N TYR A 46 5.49 11.56 -1.17
CA TYR A 46 6.76 11.34 -1.86
C TYR A 46 6.76 11.93 -3.28
N SER A 47 6.15 13.11 -3.48
CA SER A 47 6.72 14.06 -4.45
C SER A 47 8.23 14.27 -4.21
N GLY A 48 8.70 14.01 -2.99
CA GLY A 48 10.12 13.87 -2.62
C GLY A 48 10.89 12.77 -3.37
N GLN A 49 10.27 11.64 -3.79
CA GLN A 49 10.96 10.67 -4.64
C GLN A 49 11.39 11.34 -5.94
N GLN A 50 10.57 12.22 -6.53
CA GLN A 50 10.94 12.95 -7.76
C GLN A 50 12.18 13.86 -7.59
N LEU A 51 12.63 14.10 -6.36
CA LEU A 51 13.86 14.82 -6.05
C LEU A 51 15.10 13.93 -6.14
N GLU A 52 14.95 12.60 -6.01
CA GLU A 52 16.01 11.62 -6.21
C GLU A 52 16.28 11.45 -7.71
N VAL A 53 17.55 11.32 -8.12
CA VAL A 53 17.93 11.31 -9.54
C VAL A 53 17.40 10.06 -10.27
N ASP A 54 17.22 8.97 -9.55
CA ASP A 54 16.88 7.62 -10.03
C ASP A 54 15.48 7.17 -9.59
N TRP A 55 14.60 8.11 -9.25
CA TRP A 55 13.27 7.85 -8.70
C TRP A 55 12.35 7.01 -9.58
N LYS A 56 12.62 6.99 -10.89
CA LYS A 56 11.91 6.17 -11.87
C LYS A 56 12.42 4.73 -11.93
N SER A 57 13.48 4.39 -11.20
CA SER A 57 13.94 3.01 -11.10
C SER A 57 12.85 2.17 -10.43
N GLU A 58 12.66 0.97 -10.96
CA GLU A 58 11.57 0.07 -10.56
C GLU A 58 11.59 -0.18 -9.05
N THR A 59 12.77 -0.47 -8.48
CA THR A 59 12.94 -0.72 -7.05
C THR A 59 12.63 0.51 -6.19
N ARG A 60 13.11 1.71 -6.55
CA ARG A 60 12.89 2.92 -5.75
C ARG A 60 11.44 3.35 -5.75
N ARG A 61 10.76 3.16 -6.88
CA ARG A 61 9.32 3.38 -7.00
C ARG A 61 8.54 2.49 -6.04
N LEU A 62 8.93 1.22 -5.92
CA LEU A 62 8.28 0.26 -5.03
C LEU A 62 8.52 0.55 -3.55
N CYS A 63 9.51 1.37 -3.17
CA CYS A 63 9.77 1.69 -1.76
C CYS A 63 8.59 2.43 -1.08
N ASP A 64 7.85 3.30 -1.77
CA ASP A 64 6.68 3.99 -1.19
C ASP A 64 5.52 3.00 -0.96
N VAL A 65 5.26 2.16 -1.96
CA VAL A 65 4.26 1.08 -1.87
C VAL A 65 4.62 0.13 -0.72
N THR A 66 5.90 -0.25 -0.62
CA THR A 66 6.43 -1.10 0.45
C THR A 66 6.25 -0.47 1.83
N PHE A 67 6.61 0.80 1.97
CA PHE A 67 6.46 1.51 3.24
C PHE A 67 5.00 1.59 3.68
N ARG A 68 4.09 1.92 2.75
CA ARG A 68 2.64 1.97 3.04
C ARG A 68 2.07 0.60 3.37
N ALA A 69 2.47 -0.43 2.63
CA ALA A 69 2.08 -1.81 2.92
C ALA A 69 2.54 -2.22 4.32
N ALA A 70 3.79 -1.94 4.69
CA ALA A 70 4.32 -2.21 6.02
C ALA A 70 3.54 -1.49 7.13
N LEU A 71 3.15 -0.23 6.92
CA LEU A 71 2.31 0.49 7.89
C LEU A 71 0.94 -0.17 8.04
N CYS A 72 0.28 -0.53 6.93
CA CYS A 72 -1.02 -1.22 6.97
C CYS A 72 -0.93 -2.55 7.72
N ILE A 73 0.09 -3.36 7.43
CA ILE A 73 0.35 -4.64 8.10
C ILE A 73 0.58 -4.44 9.60
N TYR A 74 1.49 -3.53 9.97
CA TYR A 74 1.81 -3.24 11.36
C TYR A 74 0.58 -2.80 12.17
N TYR A 75 -0.23 -1.87 11.65
CA TYR A 75 -1.41 -1.37 12.35
C TYR A 75 -2.59 -2.37 12.33
N ALA A 76 -2.59 -3.34 11.41
CA ALA A 76 -3.52 -4.46 11.43
C ALA A 76 -3.13 -5.56 12.44
N GLY A 77 -1.91 -5.51 12.99
CA GLY A 77 -1.40 -6.51 13.93
C GLY A 77 -1.01 -7.84 13.29
N LEU A 78 -0.64 -7.80 12.00
CA LEU A 78 -0.14 -8.94 11.22
C LEU A 78 1.39 -8.95 11.18
#